data_AF-A0A0M9DZ05-F1
#
_entry.id   AF-A0A0M9DZ05-F1
#
_cell.length_a   1.000
_cell.length_b   1.000
_cell.length_c   1.000
_cell.angle_alpha   90.00
_cell.angle_beta   90.00
_cell.angle_gamma   90.00
#
_symmetry.space_group_name_H-M   'P 1'
#
loop_
_entity.id
_entity.type
_entity.pdbx_description
1 polymer ?
#
loop_
_entity_poly.entity_id
_entity_poly.type
_entity_poly.pdbx_seq_one_letter_code
_entity_poly.pdbx_strand_id
1 'polypeptide(L)' 'MNQTEIINPHAMFFGKVFSREDVAQDFLQNYLSETIVNQLNLSTIHLENESFISNELIKVKGSSLLLAH' A
#
# COMPACT_ATOMS: atom_id res chain seq x y z
N MET A 1 0.38 -1.47 -32.48
CA MET A 1 0.57 -1.82 -31.06
C MET A 1 0.12 -0.63 -30.23
N ASN A 2 -1.15 -0.56 -29.84
CA ASN A 2 -1.63 0.50 -28.95
C ASN A 2 -2.36 -0.18 -27.78
N GLN A 3 -1.60 -0.63 -26.80
CA GLN A 3 -2.17 -0.91 -25.48
C GLN A 3 -2.35 0.45 -24.81
N THR A 4 -3.58 0.95 -24.79
CA THR A 4 -3.98 1.98 -23.83
C THR A 4 -3.63 1.46 -22.44
N GLU A 5 -2.55 1.98 -21.84
CA GLU A 5 -2.23 1.72 -20.44
C GLU A 5 -3.47 2.03 -19.63
N ILE A 6 -4.07 1.00 -19.02
CA ILE A 6 -5.14 1.20 -18.05
C ILE A 6 -4.47 1.87 -16.86
N ILE A 7 -4.52 3.21 -16.81
CA ILE A 7 -4.10 3.98 -15.65
C ILE A 7 -5.16 3.69 -14.58
N ASN A 8 -4.90 2.72 -13.72
CA ASN A 8 -5.71 2.49 -12.54
C ASN A 8 -5.46 3.68 -11.59
N PRO A 9 -6.42 4.62 -11.43
CA PRO A 9 -6.19 5.84 -10.68
C PRO A 9 -5.93 5.55 -9.19
N HIS A 10 -6.51 4.47 -8.66
CA HIS A 10 -6.23 4.02 -7.30
C HIS A 10 -4.79 3.54 -7.18
N ALA A 11 -4.33 2.65 -8.07
CA ALA A 11 -2.94 2.18 -8.04
C ALA A 11 -1.94 3.33 -8.19
N MET A 12 -2.23 4.29 -9.08
CA MET A 12 -1.40 5.49 -9.24
C MET A 12 -1.39 6.36 -7.98
N PHE A 13 -2.53 6.55 -7.32
CA PHE A 13 -2.62 7.28 -6.05
C PHE A 13 -1.82 6.58 -4.96
N PHE A 14 -2.04 5.27 -4.76
CA PHE A 14 -1.30 4.49 -3.77
C PHE A 14 0.19 4.54 -4.00
N GLY A 15 0.64 4.36 -5.25
CA GLY A 15 2.05 4.51 -5.61
C GLY A 15 2.57 5.90 -5.25
N LYS A 16 1.93 6.99 -5.70
CA LYS A 16 2.41 8.35 -5.42
C LYS A 16 2.44 8.71 -3.93
N VAL A 17 1.47 8.23 -3.15
CA VAL A 17 1.34 8.56 -1.73
C VAL A 17 2.26 7.70 -0.88
N PHE A 18 2.30 6.38 -1.10
CA PHE A 18 3.10 5.45 -0.28
C PHE A 18 4.54 5.27 -0.78
N SER A 19 4.91 5.80 -1.95
CA SER A 19 6.33 5.95 -2.33
C SER A 19 7.07 6.98 -1.47
N ARG A 20 6.36 7.76 -0.66
CA ARG A 20 6.93 8.67 0.33
C ARG A 20 7.04 7.95 1.67
N GLU A 21 8.27 7.67 2.10
CA GLU A 21 8.55 6.95 3.34
C GLU A 21 8.00 7.66 4.57
N ASP A 22 8.07 9.00 4.61
CA ASP A 22 7.49 9.82 5.69
C ASP A 22 5.98 9.61 5.81
N VAL A 23 5.27 9.62 4.68
CA VAL A 23 3.83 9.39 4.64
C VAL A 23 3.48 7.95 5.03
N ALA A 24 4.27 6.97 4.61
CA ALA A 24 4.07 5.57 4.98
C ALA A 24 4.30 5.33 6.48
N GLN A 25 5.35 5.94 7.05
CA GLN A 25 5.64 5.89 8.48
C GLN A 25 4.52 6.54 9.30
N ASP A 26 4.10 7.74 8.91
CA ASP A 26 2.99 8.46 9.56
C ASP A 26 1.69 7.66 9.50
N PHE A 27 1.39 7.03 8.37
CA PHE A 27 0.19 6.19 8.24
C PHE A 27 0.21 5.04 9.26
N LEU A 28 1.32 4.32 9.37
CA LEU A 28 1.43 3.20 10.31
C LEU A 28 1.34 3.69 11.76
N GLN A 29 2.00 4.80 12.09
CA GLN A 29 2.01 5.37 13.43
C GLN A 29 0.63 5.84 13.90
N ASN A 30 -0.19 6.38 13.00
CA ASN A 30 -1.48 6.98 13.32
C ASN A 30 -2.68 6.03 13.19
N TYR A 31 -2.57 4.98 12.35
CA TYR A 31 -3.69 4.07 12.07
C TYR A 31 -3.53 2.68 12.68
N LEU A 32 -2.34 2.30 13.16
CA LEU A 32 -2.16 1.08 13.95
C LEU A 32 -2.22 1.38 15.45
N SER A 33 -2.57 0.38 16.23
CA SER A 33 -2.53 0.50 17.69
C SER A 33 -1.10 0.60 18.19
N GLU A 34 -0.89 1.31 19.31
CA GLU A 34 0.43 1.47 19.92
C GLU A 34 1.13 0.13 20.18
N THR A 35 0.39 -0.91 20.59
CA THR A 35 0.93 -2.26 20.80
C THR A 35 1.62 -2.81 19.56
N ILE A 36 1.06 -2.57 18.37
CA ILE A 36 1.64 -3.04 17.11
C ILE A 36 2.81 -2.14 16.73
N VAL A 37 2.62 -0.81 16.78
CA VAL A 37 3.66 0.14 16.38
C VAL A 37 4.94 -0.02 17.21
N ASN A 38 4.82 -0.27 18.52
CA ASN A 38 5.95 -0.49 19.42
C ASN A 38 6.76 -1.77 19.11
N GLN A 39 6.22 -2.67 18.29
CA GLN A 39 6.93 -3.88 17.83
C GLN A 39 7.62 -3.67 16.47
N LEU A 40 7.37 -2.55 15.80
CA LEU A 40 7.90 -2.23 14.47
C LEU A 40 9.10 -1.28 14.59
N ASN A 41 10.09 -1.47 13.72
CA ASN A 41 11.11 -0.45 13.49
C ASN A 41 10.71 0.37 12.26
N LEU A 42 10.02 1.50 12.47
CA LEU A 42 9.55 2.34 11.36
C LEU A 42 10.69 2.96 10.55
N SER A 43 11.88 3.10 11.14
CA SER A 43 13.06 3.64 10.44
C SER A 43 13.65 2.69 9.40
N THR A 44 13.23 1.42 9.35
CA THR A 44 13.64 0.47 8.31
C THR A 44 12.69 0.44 7.11
N ILE A 45 11.62 1.25 7.13
CA ILE A 45 10.68 1.37 6.01
C ILE A 45 11.42 2.01 4.84
N HIS A 46 11.36 1.35 3.70
CA HIS A 46 11.91 1.83 2.44
C HIS A 46 10.99 1.39 1.30
N LEU A 47 11.06 2.11 0.18
CA LEU A 47 10.33 1.73 -1.02
C LEU A 47 10.93 0.46 -1.64
N GLU A 48 10.16 -0.62 -1.62
CA GLU A 48 10.49 -1.86 -2.33
C GLU A 48 9.86 -1.84 -3.73
N ASN A 49 10.69 -1.95 -4.76
CA ASN A 49 10.25 -1.94 -6.16
C ASN A 49 10.14 -3.36 -6.73
N GLU A 50 10.66 -4.36 -6.01
CA GLU A 50 10.47 -5.76 -6.36
C GLU A 50 9.04 -6.20 -5.99
N SER A 51 8.33 -6.72 -6.99
CA SER A 51 6.93 -7.11 -6.86
C SER A 51 6.78 -8.30 -5.91
N PHE A 52 6.57 -8.04 -4.62
CA PHE A 52 6.21 -9.09 -3.65
C PHE A 52 4.72 -9.43 -3.78
N ILE A 53 4.34 -9.98 -4.93
CA ILE A 53 3.02 -10.59 -5.09
C ILE A 53 3.14 -12.01 -4.58
N SER A 54 2.85 -12.22 -3.29
CA SER A 54 2.55 -13.56 -2.81
C SER A 54 1.33 -14.09 -3.57
N ASN A 55 1.38 -15.34 -4.02
CA ASN A 55 0.31 -15.94 -4.82
C ASN A 55 -1.07 -15.91 -4.14
N GLU A 56 -1.12 -15.68 -2.83
CA GLU A 56 -2.36 -15.51 -2.05
C GLU A 56 -3.08 -14.18 -2.34
N LEU A 57 -2.34 -13.09 -2.60
CA LEU A 57 -2.91 -11.76 -2.90
C LEU A 57 -3.62 -11.70 -4.26
N ILE A 58 -3.25 -12.57 -5.20
CA ILE A 58 -3.85 -12.65 -6.54
C ILE A 58 -5.35 -13.03 -6.44
N LYS A 59 -5.76 -13.73 -5.38
CA LYS A 59 -7.13 -14.22 -5.21
C LYS A 59 -8.12 -13.13 -4.75
N VAL A 60 -7.64 -12.02 -4.18
CA VAL A 60 -8.48 -10.91 -3.68
C VAL A 60 -8.67 -9.81 -4.73
N LYS A 61 -8.61 -10.16 -6.02
CA LYS A 61 -8.89 -9.24 -7.12
C LYS A 61 -10.40 -9.14 -7.36
N GLY A 62 -11.14 -8.71 -6.34
CA GLY A 62 -12.60 -8.68 -6.45
C GLY A 62 -13.29 -8.34 -5.15
N SER A 63 -13.02 -7.15 -4.60
CA SER A 63 -13.98 -6.36 -3.81
C SER A 63 -13.29 -5.05 -3.47
N SER A 64 -13.69 -3.99 -4.16
CA SER A 64 -13.41 -2.62 -3.76
C SER A 64 -13.65 -2.48 -2.26
N LEU A 65 -12.64 -2.03 -1.51
CA LEU A 65 -12.81 -1.55 -0.14
C LEU A 65 -13.68 -0.29 -0.19
N LEU A 66 -14.99 -0.50 -0.25
CA LEU A 66 -16.06 0.45 -0.02
C LEU A 66 -17.12 -0.28 0.80
N LEU A 67 -16.85 -0.37 2.10
CA LEU A 67 -17.89 -0.46 3.12
C LEU A 67 -17.75 0.78 4.00
N ALA A 68 -18.20 1.91 3.46
CA ALA A 68 -18.76 2.98 4.28
C ALA A 68 -20.27 2.72 4.32
N HIS A 69 -20.84 2.68 5.53
CA HIS A 69 -22.23 2.36 5.83
C HIS A 69 -23.23 3.16 4.98
#